data_AF-A0A3C2E4Z4-F1
#
_entry.id   AF-A0A3C2E4Z4-F1
#
_cell.length_a   1.000
_cell.length_b   1.000
_cell.length_c   1.000
_cell.angle_alpha   90.00
_cell.angle_beta   90.00
_cell.angle_gamma   90.00
#
_symmetry.space_group_name_H-M   'P 1'
#
loop_
_entity.id
_entity.type
_entity.pdbx_description
1 polymer ?
#
loop_
_entity_poly.entity_id
_entity_poly.type
_entity_poly.pdbx_seq_one_letter_code
_entity_poly.pdbx_strand_id
1 'polypeptide(L)'
;MTAFDACGIAFDSTAMPGRRRVDGERMVDWLDTPCHAYRPSKADHRVPGSPAHEVVEIPMSMLKVKARYDAEPFLRYLDLSYRTEAVAGGMDALVSAARSLVTVTHPSALMPEFAPKGGHGLLSFDLANMTRTLRLLAEAADAAGRDLRFVTLAALGEACRERLERHVPAA
;
A
#
# COMPACT_ATOMS: atom_id res chain seq x y z
N MET A 1 -9.61 14.44 -5.60
CA MET A 1 -10.85 13.64 -5.69
C MET A 1 -11.89 14.22 -6.63
N THR A 2 -12.26 15.50 -6.59
CA THR A 2 -13.23 16.07 -7.57
C THR A 2 -12.85 15.84 -9.04
N ALA A 3 -11.57 16.02 -9.39
CA ALA A 3 -11.09 15.71 -10.74
C ALA A 3 -11.20 14.22 -11.09
N PHE A 4 -11.09 13.33 -10.10
CA PHE A 4 -11.23 11.88 -10.31
C PHE A 4 -12.67 11.53 -10.64
N ASP A 5 -13.63 12.06 -9.87
CA ASP A 5 -15.06 11.91 -10.15
C ASP A 5 -15.40 12.45 -11.56
N ALA A 6 -14.89 13.63 -11.91
CA ALA A 6 -15.12 14.25 -13.23
C ALA A 6 -14.52 13.44 -14.39
N CYS A 7 -13.40 12.76 -14.18
CA CYS A 7 -12.78 11.89 -15.17
C CYS A 7 -13.34 10.45 -15.20
N GLY A 8 -14.28 10.12 -14.31
CA GLY A 8 -14.81 8.75 -14.20
C GLY A 8 -13.80 7.75 -13.62
N ILE A 9 -12.83 8.22 -12.82
CA ILE A 9 -11.89 7.33 -12.12
C ILE A 9 -12.65 6.62 -10.99
N ALA A 10 -12.81 5.32 -11.15
CA ALA A 10 -13.54 4.46 -10.23
C ALA A 10 -12.80 4.16 -8.92
N PHE A 11 -11.48 4.00 -9.01
CA PHE A 11 -10.63 3.50 -7.93
C PHE A 11 -9.30 4.26 -7.91
N ASP A 12 -8.82 4.55 -6.71
CA ASP A 12 -7.48 5.12 -6.50
C ASP A 12 -6.72 4.35 -5.40
N SER A 13 -5.40 4.46 -5.43
CA SER A 13 -4.52 3.84 -4.42
C SER A 13 -3.31 4.73 -4.15
N THR A 14 -3.55 6.01 -3.86
CA THR A 14 -2.49 6.98 -3.56
C THR A 14 -2.30 7.21 -2.07
N ALA A 15 -3.32 6.88 -1.26
CA ALA A 15 -3.28 6.99 0.19
C ALA A 15 -2.18 6.13 0.80
N MET A 16 -1.44 6.70 1.76
CA MET A 16 -0.38 6.03 2.52
C MET A 16 -0.69 6.10 4.04
N PRO A 17 -1.61 5.26 4.55
CA PRO A 17 -2.11 5.33 5.92
C PRO A 17 -1.02 5.45 6.98
N GLY A 18 -1.18 6.38 7.93
CA GLY A 18 -0.24 6.61 9.02
C GLY A 18 1.06 7.32 8.62
N ARG A 19 1.22 7.70 7.35
CA ARG A 19 2.42 8.42 6.89
C ARG A 19 2.22 9.92 7.00
N ARG A 20 3.13 10.58 7.70
CA ARG A 20 3.33 12.02 7.63
C ARG A 20 4.76 12.34 7.25
N ARG A 21 4.93 13.21 6.26
CA ARG A 21 6.22 13.74 5.84
C ARG A 21 6.06 15.24 5.68
N VAL A 22 6.85 15.98 6.44
CA VAL A 22 6.97 17.43 6.33
C VAL A 22 8.43 17.71 6.04
N ASP A 23 8.75 18.07 4.81
CA ASP A 23 10.06 18.55 4.43
C ASP A 23 9.97 19.87 3.65
N GLY A 24 11.12 20.43 3.27
CA GLY A 24 11.19 21.72 2.58
C GLY A 24 10.60 21.73 1.16
N GLU A 25 10.21 20.57 0.61
CA GLU A 25 9.67 20.45 -0.75
C GLU A 25 8.18 20.07 -0.76
N ARG A 26 7.76 19.18 0.15
CA ARG A 26 6.41 18.59 0.15
C ARG A 26 5.90 18.35 1.56
N MET A 27 4.61 18.64 1.74
CA MET A 27 3.82 18.17 2.87
C MET A 27 2.93 17.01 2.41
N VAL A 28 3.09 15.86 3.05
CA VAL A 28 2.21 14.70 2.89
C VAL A 28 1.69 14.34 4.28
N ASP A 29 0.37 14.31 4.45
CA ASP A 29 -0.27 13.95 5.71
C ASP A 29 -1.40 12.96 5.45
N TRP A 30 -1.19 11.72 5.91
CA TRP A 30 -2.15 10.61 5.86
C TRP A 30 -2.31 9.99 7.25
N LEU A 31 -2.09 10.75 8.33
CA LEU A 31 -2.17 10.23 9.70
C LEU A 31 -3.55 9.64 10.01
N ASP A 32 -4.60 10.35 9.58
CA ASP A 32 -5.99 10.00 9.89
C ASP A 32 -6.58 8.97 8.91
N THR A 33 -5.80 8.53 7.93
CA THR A 33 -6.30 7.68 6.85
C THR A 33 -6.45 6.24 7.27
N PRO A 34 -7.61 5.62 7.05
CA PRO A 34 -7.82 4.22 7.40
C PRO A 34 -6.94 3.30 6.55
N CYS A 35 -6.59 2.14 7.10
CA CYS A 35 -5.87 1.08 6.38
C CYS A 35 -6.77 0.16 5.54
N HIS A 36 -8.03 0.55 5.32
CA HIS A 36 -9.02 -0.20 4.55
C HIS A 36 -9.67 0.70 3.51
N ALA A 37 -10.25 0.08 2.47
CA ALA A 37 -10.89 0.83 1.40
C ALA A 37 -12.06 1.68 1.92
N TYR A 38 -12.19 2.91 1.40
CA TYR A 38 -13.21 3.87 1.84
C TYR A 38 -13.65 4.79 0.69
N ARG A 39 -14.80 5.44 0.85
CA ARG A 39 -15.20 6.58 0.01
C ARG A 39 -14.71 7.87 0.67
N PRO A 40 -13.81 8.64 0.06
CA PRO A 40 -13.28 9.87 0.65
C PRO A 40 -14.37 10.89 0.95
N SER A 41 -14.32 11.51 2.13
CA SER A 41 -15.18 12.65 2.46
C SER A 41 -14.92 13.83 1.51
N LYS A 42 -15.96 14.58 1.14
CA LYS A 42 -15.79 15.82 0.38
C LYS A 42 -15.09 16.92 1.19
N ALA A 43 -15.18 16.87 2.52
CA ALA A 43 -14.55 17.84 3.42
C ALA A 43 -13.07 17.52 3.70
N ASP A 44 -12.73 16.23 3.79
CA ASP A 44 -11.37 15.75 3.99
C ASP A 44 -11.19 14.38 3.32
N HIS A 45 -10.50 14.37 2.17
CA HIS A 45 -10.31 13.16 1.37
C HIS A 45 -9.50 12.06 2.10
N ARG A 46 -8.86 12.37 3.22
CA ARG A 46 -8.06 11.42 3.99
C ARG A 46 -8.93 10.46 4.81
N VAL A 47 -10.19 10.80 5.05
CA VAL A 47 -11.11 10.04 5.92
C VAL A 47 -12.40 9.67 5.19
N PRO A 48 -13.09 8.59 5.60
CA PRO A 48 -14.45 8.33 5.15
C PRO A 48 -15.38 9.46 5.60
N GLY A 49 -16.41 9.76 4.81
CA GLY A 49 -17.42 10.72 5.25
C GLY A 49 -18.70 10.70 4.42
N SER A 50 -19.65 11.52 4.86
CA SER A 50 -20.89 11.82 4.14
C SER A 50 -21.12 13.34 4.23
N PRO A 51 -21.17 14.07 3.10
CA PRO A 51 -21.11 13.59 1.73
C PRO A 51 -19.71 13.06 1.33
N ALA A 52 -19.69 12.06 0.46
CA ALA A 52 -18.47 11.41 -0.04
C ALA A 52 -18.24 11.67 -1.54
N HIS A 53 -17.02 11.40 -2.01
CA HIS A 53 -16.69 11.23 -3.42
C HIS A 53 -17.14 9.85 -3.95
N GLU A 54 -17.28 9.72 -5.27
CA GLU A 54 -17.68 8.46 -5.92
C GLU A 54 -16.50 7.49 -6.03
N VAL A 55 -15.29 8.02 -6.24
CA VAL A 55 -14.05 7.23 -6.23
C VAL A 55 -13.91 6.46 -4.92
N VAL A 56 -13.54 5.18 -5.02
CA VAL A 56 -13.17 4.36 -3.86
C VAL A 56 -11.65 4.39 -3.72
N GLU A 57 -11.17 4.89 -2.58
CA GLU A 57 -9.76 4.82 -2.22
C GLU A 57 -9.46 3.41 -1.69
N ILE A 58 -8.41 2.78 -2.20
CA ILE A 58 -7.86 1.50 -1.75
C ILE A 58 -6.44 1.79 -1.26
N PRO A 59 -6.24 2.09 0.03
CA PRO A 59 -4.95 2.58 0.50
C PRO A 59 -3.80 1.59 0.24
N MET A 60 -2.60 2.13 -0.01
CA MET A 60 -1.39 1.33 -0.10
C MET A 60 -1.17 0.54 1.19
N SER A 61 -0.63 -0.68 1.09
CA SER A 61 -0.23 -1.43 2.26
C SER A 61 1.03 -0.83 2.87
N MET A 62 0.96 -0.43 4.13
CA MET A 62 2.06 0.23 4.83
C MET A 62 2.64 -0.71 5.89
N LEU A 63 3.97 -0.83 5.94
CA LEU A 63 4.68 -1.60 6.95
C LEU A 63 5.93 -0.87 7.44
N LYS A 64 6.40 -1.25 8.64
CA LYS A 64 7.66 -0.76 9.18
C LYS A 64 8.81 -1.44 8.44
N VAL A 65 9.65 -0.63 7.81
CA VAL A 65 10.78 -1.06 6.99
C VAL A 65 12.02 -0.32 7.45
N LYS A 66 13.12 -1.04 7.65
CA LYS A 66 14.42 -0.46 8.01
C LYS A 66 15.41 -0.63 6.86
N ALA A 67 15.69 0.46 6.14
CA ALA A 67 16.79 0.49 5.19
C ALA A 67 18.14 0.48 5.92
N ARG A 68 19.22 0.10 5.22
CA ARG A 68 20.58 0.06 5.82
C ARG A 68 21.08 1.41 6.33
N TYR A 69 20.58 2.50 5.76
CA TYR A 69 20.91 3.88 6.17
C TYR A 69 19.93 4.44 7.20
N ASP A 70 18.85 3.72 7.54
CA ASP A 70 17.87 4.19 8.50
C ASP A 70 18.38 3.91 9.92
N ALA A 71 18.32 4.93 10.79
CA ALA A 71 18.61 4.76 12.22
C ALA A 71 17.58 3.81 12.88
N GLU A 72 16.32 3.96 12.51
CA GLU A 72 15.17 3.22 13.02
C GLU A 72 14.18 2.85 11.89
N PRO A 73 13.28 1.86 12.08
CA PRO A 73 12.29 1.50 11.06
C PRO A 73 11.28 2.61 10.77
N PHE A 74 11.11 2.94 9.48
CA PHE A 74 10.11 3.91 9.01
C PHE A 74 8.89 3.21 8.40
N LEU A 75 7.76 3.90 8.42
CA LEU A 75 6.56 3.43 7.73
C LEU A 75 6.71 3.69 6.23
N ARG A 76 6.75 2.62 5.43
CA ARG A 76 6.87 2.66 3.96
C ARG A 76 5.76 1.81 3.34
N TYR A 77 5.40 2.11 2.10
CA TYR A 77 4.49 1.23 1.37
C TYR A 77 5.22 -0.09 1.05
N LEU A 78 4.46 -1.17 0.92
CA LEU A 78 4.98 -2.47 0.53
C LEU A 78 5.43 -2.42 -0.93
N ASP A 79 6.74 -2.57 -1.14
CA ASP A 79 7.35 -2.64 -2.45
C ASP A 79 8.14 -3.94 -2.59
N LEU A 80 7.82 -4.73 -3.61
CA LEU A 80 8.43 -6.04 -3.82
C LEU A 80 9.90 -5.94 -4.26
N SER A 81 10.36 -4.76 -4.68
CA SER A 81 11.75 -4.49 -4.99
C SER A 81 12.62 -4.21 -3.76
N TYR A 82 12.01 -3.99 -2.58
CA TYR A 82 12.75 -3.83 -1.33
C TYR A 82 13.53 -5.11 -1.01
N ARG A 83 14.73 -4.92 -0.46
CA ARG A 83 15.54 -5.98 0.14
C ARG A 83 14.68 -6.80 1.12
N THR A 84 14.67 -8.12 0.94
CA THR A 84 13.83 -9.00 1.77
C THR A 84 14.13 -8.81 3.26
N GLU A 85 15.40 -8.59 3.63
CA GLU A 85 15.79 -8.34 5.02
C GLU A 85 15.16 -7.05 5.62
N ALA A 86 14.85 -6.05 4.80
CA ALA A 86 14.30 -4.78 5.26
C ALA A 86 12.80 -4.87 5.59
N VAL A 87 12.08 -5.80 4.93
CA VAL A 87 10.63 -5.98 5.09
C VAL A 87 10.26 -7.15 6.00
N ALA A 88 11.18 -8.09 6.23
CA ALA A 88 10.94 -9.31 6.99
C ALA A 88 10.26 -9.06 8.35
N GLY A 89 10.79 -8.12 9.15
CA GLY A 89 10.26 -7.84 10.49
C GLY A 89 8.85 -7.22 10.52
N GLY A 90 8.32 -6.75 9.38
CA GLY A 90 6.99 -6.13 9.30
C GLY A 90 5.93 -6.98 8.60
N MET A 91 6.31 -8.10 7.97
CA MET A 91 5.41 -8.85 7.10
C MET A 91 4.26 -9.52 7.86
N ASP A 92 4.56 -10.24 8.94
CA ASP A 92 3.54 -10.99 9.70
C ASP A 92 2.44 -10.08 10.26
N ALA A 93 2.86 -8.93 10.80
CA ALA A 93 1.93 -7.93 11.33
C ALA A 93 1.06 -7.34 10.21
N LEU A 94 1.64 -7.05 9.04
CA LEU A 94 0.91 -6.55 7.89
C LEU A 94 -0.12 -7.57 7.39
N VAL A 95 0.30 -8.82 7.20
CA VAL A 95 -0.57 -9.91 6.72
C VAL A 95 -1.68 -10.22 7.72
N SER A 96 -1.41 -10.14 9.02
CA SER A 96 -2.41 -10.38 10.06
C SER A 96 -3.46 -9.27 10.15
N ALA A 97 -3.05 -8.00 9.95
CA ALA A 97 -3.94 -6.85 10.12
C ALA A 97 -4.75 -6.48 8.86
N ALA A 98 -4.20 -6.71 7.66
CA ALA A 98 -4.78 -6.17 6.43
C ALA A 98 -5.67 -7.18 5.70
N ARG A 99 -6.90 -6.80 5.35
CA ARG A 99 -7.80 -7.67 4.57
C ARG A 99 -7.28 -7.93 3.14
N SER A 100 -6.64 -6.96 2.54
CA SER A 100 -6.01 -7.03 1.21
C SER A 100 -4.68 -6.29 1.25
N LEU A 101 -3.74 -6.72 0.41
CA LEU A 101 -2.46 -6.04 0.26
C LEU A 101 -2.37 -5.34 -1.09
N VAL A 102 -1.89 -4.10 -1.09
CA VAL A 102 -1.54 -3.34 -2.30
C VAL A 102 -0.05 -3.09 -2.28
N THR A 103 0.63 -3.59 -3.32
CA THR A 103 2.08 -3.43 -3.49
C THR A 103 2.37 -2.48 -4.64
N VAL A 104 3.39 -1.64 -4.49
CA VAL A 104 3.91 -0.80 -5.58
C VAL A 104 5.26 -1.35 -6.01
N THR A 105 5.52 -1.55 -7.29
CA THR A 105 6.83 -2.01 -7.75
C THR A 105 7.15 -1.38 -9.09
N HIS A 106 8.36 -0.83 -9.20
CA HIS A 106 8.85 -0.22 -10.42
C HIS A 106 9.75 -1.22 -11.16
N PRO A 107 9.54 -1.48 -12.47
CA PRO A 107 10.37 -2.43 -13.20
C PRO A 107 11.88 -2.13 -13.11
N SER A 108 12.26 -0.85 -13.18
CA SER A 108 13.66 -0.42 -13.03
C SER A 108 14.28 -0.80 -11.68
N ALA A 109 13.49 -0.95 -10.62
CA ALA A 109 13.97 -1.34 -9.30
C ALA A 109 14.21 -2.87 -9.15
N LEU A 110 13.91 -3.65 -10.19
CA LEU A 110 14.13 -5.10 -10.25
C LEU A 110 15.26 -5.51 -11.21
N MET A 111 15.82 -4.54 -11.92
CA MET A 111 16.72 -4.73 -13.05
C MET A 111 18.15 -4.30 -12.67
N PRO A 112 19.14 -5.22 -12.68
CA PRO A 112 20.51 -4.93 -12.22
C PRO A 112 21.19 -3.75 -12.93
N GLU A 113 20.87 -3.50 -14.20
CA GLU A 113 21.44 -2.41 -15.00
C GLU A 113 21.06 -1.01 -14.51
N PHE A 114 19.99 -0.89 -13.71
CA PHE A 114 19.58 0.37 -13.08
C PHE A 114 20.13 0.52 -11.66
N ALA A 115 20.88 -0.47 -11.16
CA ALA A 115 21.44 -0.40 -9.82
C ALA A 115 22.47 0.74 -9.73
N PRO A 116 22.38 1.61 -8.69
CA PRO A 116 23.37 2.66 -8.51
C PRO A 116 24.75 2.08 -8.19
N LYS A 117 25.81 2.78 -8.61
CA LYS A 117 27.19 2.44 -8.23
C LYS A 117 27.30 2.48 -6.71
N GLY A 118 27.73 1.37 -6.09
CA GLY A 118 27.78 1.19 -4.63
C GLY A 118 26.53 0.52 -4.02
N GLY A 119 25.52 0.22 -4.85
CA GLY A 119 24.29 -0.43 -4.42
C GLY A 119 23.32 0.50 -3.71
N HIS A 120 22.12 0.00 -3.41
CA HIS A 120 21.07 0.75 -2.74
C HIS A 120 20.75 0.14 -1.36
N GLY A 121 20.57 0.98 -0.35
CA GLY A 121 20.37 0.55 1.04
C GLY A 121 18.98 -0.04 1.34
N LEU A 122 18.01 0.16 0.44
CA LEU A 122 16.62 -0.32 0.56
C LEU A 122 16.20 -1.24 -0.60
N LEU A 123 16.23 -0.74 -1.84
CA LEU A 123 16.01 -1.50 -3.07
C LEU A 123 17.10 -2.55 -3.34
N SER A 124 16.70 -3.64 -4.00
CA SER A 124 17.56 -4.78 -4.32
C SER A 124 18.09 -4.80 -5.76
N PHE A 125 17.33 -4.29 -6.74
CA PHE A 125 17.67 -4.40 -8.18
C PHE A 125 17.87 -5.85 -8.64
N ASP A 126 17.08 -6.77 -8.08
CA ASP A 126 17.23 -8.22 -8.29
C ASP A 126 15.88 -8.94 -8.24
N LEU A 127 15.54 -9.67 -9.32
CA LEU A 127 14.33 -10.47 -9.41
C LEU A 127 14.33 -11.66 -8.44
N ALA A 128 15.50 -12.22 -8.11
CA ALA A 128 15.60 -13.29 -7.12
C ALA A 128 15.21 -12.77 -5.72
N ASN A 129 15.59 -11.53 -5.38
CA ASN A 129 15.14 -10.89 -4.15
C ASN A 129 13.62 -10.69 -4.11
N MET A 130 13.00 -10.22 -5.20
CA MET A 130 11.54 -10.14 -5.29
C MET A 130 10.88 -11.51 -5.05
N THR A 131 11.44 -12.58 -5.61
CA THR A 131 10.95 -13.95 -5.41
C THR A 131 11.03 -14.36 -3.94
N ARG A 132 12.11 -14.03 -3.23
CA ARG A 132 12.22 -14.26 -1.78
C ARG A 132 11.18 -13.47 -0.99
N THR A 133 10.93 -12.21 -1.33
CA THR A 133 9.90 -11.40 -0.69
C THR A 133 8.49 -11.96 -0.91
N LEU A 134 8.20 -12.50 -2.11
CA LEU A 134 6.93 -13.19 -2.38
C LEU A 134 6.78 -14.48 -1.58
N ARG A 135 7.85 -15.27 -1.40
CA ARG A 135 7.83 -16.46 -0.53
C ARG A 135 7.56 -16.10 0.92
N LEU A 136 8.24 -15.07 1.44
CA LEU A 136 7.99 -14.54 2.78
C LEU A 136 6.52 -14.13 2.96
N LEU A 137 5.91 -13.49 1.96
CA LEU A 137 4.50 -13.12 2.00
C LEU A 137 3.58 -14.35 2.01
N ALA A 138 3.89 -15.37 1.21
CA ALA A 138 3.14 -16.62 1.18
C ALA A 138 3.26 -17.40 2.50
N GLU A 139 4.46 -17.48 3.07
CA GLU A 139 4.71 -18.09 4.38
C GLU A 139 3.96 -17.37 5.50
N ALA A 140 3.97 -16.03 5.50
CA ALA A 140 3.20 -15.24 6.46
C ALA A 140 1.68 -15.42 6.29
N ALA A 141 1.19 -15.58 5.06
CA ALA A 141 -0.22 -15.86 4.79
C ALA A 141 -0.63 -17.25 5.28
N ASP A 142 0.19 -18.27 4.99
CA ASP A 142 -0.02 -19.65 5.46
C ASP A 142 -0.02 -19.72 7.00
N ALA A 143 0.95 -19.09 7.65
CA ALA A 143 1.02 -19.00 9.11
C ALA A 143 -0.20 -18.29 9.73
N ALA A 144 -0.79 -17.35 9.02
CA ALA A 144 -2.02 -16.65 9.43
C ALA A 144 -3.31 -17.41 9.03
N GLY A 145 -3.22 -18.58 8.41
CA GLY A 145 -4.37 -19.37 7.92
C GLY A 145 -5.13 -18.66 6.81
N ARG A 146 -4.42 -17.96 5.91
CA ARG A 146 -5.01 -17.15 4.84
C ARG A 146 -4.60 -17.64 3.46
N ASP A 147 -5.60 -17.78 2.59
CA ASP A 147 -5.36 -18.04 1.18
C ASP A 147 -4.81 -16.80 0.46
N LEU A 148 -3.73 -16.99 -0.29
CA LEU A 148 -3.14 -15.94 -1.10
C LEU A 148 -3.72 -15.95 -2.52
N ARG A 149 -4.25 -14.80 -2.95
CA ARG A 149 -4.73 -14.58 -4.32
C ARG A 149 -4.21 -13.28 -4.88
N PHE A 150 -3.58 -13.34 -6.05
CA PHE A 150 -3.20 -12.16 -6.82
C PHE A 150 -4.39 -11.69 -7.66
N VAL A 151 -4.70 -10.40 -7.58
CA VAL A 151 -5.78 -9.75 -8.31
C VAL A 151 -5.31 -8.40 -8.84
N THR A 152 -6.01 -7.87 -9.84
CA THR A 152 -5.80 -6.50 -10.29
C THR A 152 -6.42 -5.51 -9.28
N LEU A 153 -5.93 -4.27 -9.26
CA LEU A 153 -6.52 -3.22 -8.44
C LEU A 153 -8.00 -2.97 -8.79
N ALA A 154 -8.36 -3.08 -10.07
CA ALA A 154 -9.75 -2.97 -10.52
C ALA A 154 -10.64 -4.07 -9.92
N ALA A 155 -10.21 -5.33 -9.95
CA ALA A 155 -10.98 -6.44 -9.37
C ALA A 155 -11.10 -6.33 -7.84
N LEU A 156 -10.03 -5.88 -7.17
CA LEU A 156 -10.08 -5.57 -5.73
C LEU A 156 -11.05 -4.41 -5.45
N GLY A 157 -11.02 -3.37 -6.28
CA GLY A 157 -11.88 -2.19 -6.17
C GLY A 157 -13.35 -2.52 -6.27
N GLU A 158 -13.76 -3.34 -7.23
CA GLU A 158 -15.15 -3.79 -7.34
C GLU A 158 -15.59 -4.54 -6.07
N ALA A 159 -14.77 -5.47 -5.60
CA ALA A 159 -15.07 -6.22 -4.38
C ALA A 159 -15.12 -5.32 -3.13
N CYS A 160 -14.38 -4.22 -3.10
CA CYS A 160 -14.42 -3.22 -2.03
C CYS A 160 -15.67 -2.33 -2.13
N ARG A 161 -16.03 -1.86 -3.33
CA ARG A 161 -17.24 -1.06 -3.59
C ARG A 161 -18.50 -1.78 -3.12
N GLU A 162 -18.69 -3.03 -3.53
CA GLU A 162 -19.83 -3.84 -3.10
C GLU A 162 -19.94 -3.96 -1.56
N ARG A 163 -18.81 -4.06 -0.86
CA ARG A 163 -18.80 -4.14 0.60
C ARG A 163 -19.22 -2.81 1.22
N LEU A 164 -18.69 -1.70 0.71
CA LEU A 164 -19.02 -0.37 1.21
C LEU A 164 -20.52 -0.11 1.07
N GLU A 165 -21.13 -0.52 -0.05
CA GLU A 165 -22.57 -0.38 -0.29
C GLU A 165 -23.43 -1.24 0.64
N ARG A 166 -23.00 -2.45 0.97
CA ARG A 166 -23.70 -3.31 1.95
C ARG A 166 -23.70 -2.77 3.39
N HIS A 167 -22.80 -1.85 3.72
CA HIS A 167 -22.66 -1.29 5.08
C HIS A 167 -23.24 0.13 5.22
N VAL A 168 -23.84 0.69 4.16
CA VAL A 168 -24.63 1.91 4.29
C VAL A 168 -25.98 1.53 4.90
N PRO A 169 -26.33 1.99 6.11
CA PRO A 169 -27.68 1.78 6.64
C PRO A 169 -28.68 2.33 5.63
N ALA A 170 -29.76 1.60 5.35
CA ALA A 170 -30.85 2.13 4.53
C ALA A 170 -31.32 3.46 5.16
N ALA A 171 -31.31 4.51 4.35
CA ALA A 171 -31.74 5.84 4.74
C ALA A 171 -33.23 5.89 5.05
#